data_AF-A0A3N8LC20-F1
#
_entry.id   AF-A0A3N8LC20-F1
#
_cell.length_a   1.000
_cell.length_b   1.000
_cell.length_c   1.000
_cell.angle_alpha   90.00
_cell.angle_beta   90.00
_cell.angle_gamma   90.00
#
_symmetry.space_group_name_H-M   'P 1'
#
loop_
_entity.id
_entity.type
_entity.pdbx_description
1 polymer ?
#
loop_
_entity_poly.entity_id
_entity_poly.type
_entity_poly.pdbx_seq_one_letter_code
_entity_poly.pdbx_strand_id
1 'polypeptide(L)'
;MTMQVTEHSVAGWQAFANTVSFVPDPMILRAGEVFANGAKGAKALAASDLEVMTALRDNIGGLIEFFDLLVAYDRMPLIDYEYTFDKDSVPMPIGTLLGDKALPVTIGYRAYESVKMGALRLLAAMDLGRIAQFGHQLAELNALRYQWRPRLDDGNQEGWLAQAAQLDPATQLAAQFLLGGLIFSGFAQASVTDHIMQPKRSRLYLALTAAPPTTGGVTHEEEEAVFTAAEQGLHGTRASARRLDALPPVLPYLLAKAPDTVTAADLLKQALDFANTNEGDSYHQAAALIRGDGIQAAQTADLAKAARAQAQALLTPFSKLADGEGGLKVEASVGFEGPKLSASKTLYAPAWLKLWWNDQTPFGGLRKTFRRMWLAHESYEALEKRLIAAWARG
;
A
#
# COMPACT_ATOMS: atom_id res chain seq x y z
N MET A 1 -22.64 9.73 11.12
CA MET A 1 -23.38 10.13 9.89
C MET A 1 -22.87 9.26 8.76
N THR A 2 -23.75 8.56 8.04
CA THR A 2 -23.38 7.70 6.91
C THR A 2 -23.63 8.44 5.60
N MET A 3 -22.64 8.47 4.72
CA MET A 3 -22.77 9.05 3.39
C MET A 3 -23.41 8.03 2.44
N GLN A 4 -24.30 8.50 1.56
CA GLN A 4 -25.01 7.66 0.59
C GLN A 4 -24.75 8.16 -0.82
N VAL A 5 -24.32 7.27 -1.72
CA VAL A 5 -24.18 7.55 -3.16
C VAL A 5 -25.24 6.74 -3.89
N THR A 6 -26.47 7.26 -3.95
CA THR A 6 -27.65 6.49 -4.38
C THR A 6 -27.89 6.52 -5.89
N GLU A 7 -27.41 7.56 -6.58
CA GLU A 7 -27.64 7.79 -7.99
C GLU A 7 -26.35 7.70 -8.80
N HIS A 8 -26.42 7.06 -9.96
CA HIS A 8 -25.38 7.13 -10.98
C HIS A 8 -25.50 8.46 -11.76
N SER A 9 -25.49 9.57 -11.02
CA SER A 9 -25.53 10.92 -11.55
C SER A 9 -24.21 11.63 -11.25
N VAL A 10 -23.82 12.55 -12.13
CA VAL A 10 -22.63 13.38 -11.92
C VAL A 10 -22.72 14.11 -10.58
N ALA A 11 -23.90 14.61 -10.22
CA ALA A 11 -24.15 15.29 -8.95
C ALA A 11 -23.91 14.39 -7.72
N GLY A 12 -24.32 13.11 -7.77
CA GLY A 12 -24.11 12.17 -6.67
C GLY A 12 -22.62 11.85 -6.43
N TRP A 13 -21.88 11.62 -7.51
CA TRP A 13 -20.43 11.38 -7.42
C TRP A 13 -19.63 12.64 -7.08
N GLN A 14 -20.11 13.82 -7.46
CA GLN A 14 -19.48 15.09 -7.12
C GLN A 14 -19.70 15.46 -5.64
N ALA A 15 -20.85 15.12 -5.05
CA ALA A 15 -21.06 15.20 -3.61
C ALA A 15 -20.09 14.28 -2.85
N PHE A 16 -19.86 13.07 -3.37
CA PHE A 16 -18.81 12.16 -2.87
C PHE A 16 -17.43 12.81 -2.94
N ALA A 17 -17.02 13.31 -4.10
CA ALA A 17 -15.71 13.95 -4.29
C ALA A 17 -15.48 15.16 -3.37
N ASN A 18 -16.51 15.94 -3.07
CA ASN A 18 -16.43 17.10 -2.17
C ASN A 18 -16.20 16.71 -0.70
N THR A 19 -16.51 15.46 -0.33
CA THR A 19 -16.39 14.95 1.04
C THR A 19 -15.24 13.95 1.19
N VAL A 20 -14.92 13.24 0.11
CA VAL A 20 -13.97 12.14 0.05
C VAL A 20 -12.98 12.41 -1.07
N SER A 21 -11.70 12.56 -0.72
CA SER A 21 -10.64 12.90 -1.67
C SER A 21 -10.04 11.68 -2.39
N PHE A 22 -10.34 10.47 -1.92
CA PHE A 22 -9.76 9.24 -2.45
C PHE A 22 -10.65 8.02 -2.18
N VAL A 23 -10.42 6.95 -2.91
CA VAL A 23 -11.03 5.64 -2.71
C VAL A 23 -9.93 4.66 -2.26
N PRO A 24 -9.97 4.13 -1.02
CA PRO A 24 -9.00 3.13 -0.55
C PRO A 24 -9.37 1.74 -1.03
N ASP A 25 -8.37 0.93 -1.35
CA ASP A 25 -8.56 -0.51 -1.43
C ASP A 25 -8.98 -1.07 -0.05
N PRO A 26 -10.07 -1.85 0.04
CA PRO A 26 -10.56 -2.38 1.32
C PRO A 26 -9.52 -3.26 2.04
N MET A 27 -8.58 -3.88 1.33
CA MET A 27 -7.53 -4.68 1.96
C MET A 27 -6.49 -3.85 2.72
N ILE A 28 -6.27 -2.58 2.34
CA ILE A 28 -5.42 -1.65 3.10
C ILE A 28 -6.03 -1.43 4.49
N LEU A 29 -7.32 -1.10 4.50
CA LEU A 29 -8.10 -0.87 5.71
C LEU A 29 -8.15 -2.12 6.60
N ARG A 30 -8.37 -3.30 6.00
CA ARG A 30 -8.44 -4.56 6.74
C ARG A 30 -7.12 -4.97 7.37
N ALA A 31 -6.00 -4.80 6.66
CA ALA A 31 -4.69 -5.05 7.23
C ALA A 31 -4.46 -4.17 8.47
N GLY A 32 -4.84 -2.88 8.39
CA GLY A 32 -4.80 -1.95 9.52
C GLY A 32 -5.69 -2.36 10.69
N GLU A 33 -6.95 -2.72 10.42
CA GLU A 33 -7.92 -3.16 11.44
C GLU A 33 -7.46 -4.42 12.19
N VAL A 34 -7.04 -5.46 11.45
CA VAL A 34 -6.57 -6.72 12.05
C VAL A 34 -5.28 -6.49 12.83
N PHE A 35 -4.38 -5.65 12.32
CA PHE A 35 -3.16 -5.28 13.05
C PHE A 35 -3.49 -4.56 14.36
N ALA A 36 -4.32 -3.52 14.32
CA ALA A 36 -4.65 -2.69 15.48
C ALA A 36 -5.37 -3.47 16.60
N ASN A 37 -6.13 -4.51 16.24
CA ASN A 37 -6.75 -5.43 17.20
C ASN A 37 -5.76 -6.36 17.93
N GLY A 38 -4.50 -6.44 17.48
CA GLY A 38 -3.47 -7.28 18.07
C GLY A 38 -3.70 -8.78 17.89
N ALA A 39 -2.79 -9.59 18.42
CA ALA A 39 -2.89 -11.04 18.39
C ALA A 39 -4.11 -11.55 19.17
N LYS A 40 -4.46 -10.92 20.31
CA LYS A 40 -5.66 -11.32 21.05
C LYS A 40 -6.94 -11.09 20.26
N GLY A 41 -7.06 -9.97 19.56
CA GLY A 41 -8.24 -9.68 18.75
C GLY A 41 -8.31 -10.48 17.46
N ALA A 42 -7.17 -10.89 16.92
CA ALA A 42 -7.11 -11.79 15.76
C ALA A 42 -7.68 -13.18 16.02
N LYS A 43 -7.80 -13.64 17.29
CA LYS A 43 -8.41 -14.94 17.63
C LYS A 43 -9.88 -15.09 17.22
N ALA A 44 -10.57 -13.97 17.00
CA ALA A 44 -11.94 -13.96 16.48
C ALA A 44 -11.99 -14.31 14.98
N LEU A 45 -10.86 -14.17 14.27
CA LEU A 45 -10.69 -14.70 12.93
C LEU A 45 -10.53 -16.21 13.08
N ALA A 46 -11.34 -17.02 12.41
CA ALA A 46 -11.23 -18.49 12.46
C ALA A 46 -10.03 -19.00 11.63
N ALA A 47 -8.87 -18.41 11.88
CA ALA A 47 -7.55 -18.71 11.35
C ALA A 47 -6.57 -18.75 12.54
N SER A 48 -5.48 -19.50 12.42
CA SER A 48 -4.44 -19.54 13.45
C SER A 48 -3.68 -18.22 13.54
N ASP A 49 -3.11 -17.93 14.71
CA ASP A 49 -2.25 -16.75 14.92
C ASP A 49 -1.11 -16.68 13.87
N LEU A 50 -0.56 -17.84 13.49
CA LEU A 50 0.48 -17.94 12.47
C LEU A 50 -0.03 -17.57 11.06
N GLU A 51 -1.23 -18.00 10.70
CA GLU A 51 -1.85 -17.66 9.40
C GLU A 51 -2.17 -16.17 9.33
N VAL A 52 -2.74 -15.58 10.39
CA VAL A 52 -3.02 -14.14 10.44
C VAL A 52 -1.72 -13.33 10.41
N MET A 53 -0.71 -13.74 11.18
CA MET A 53 0.60 -13.08 11.16
C MET A 53 1.24 -13.15 9.77
N THR A 54 1.21 -14.32 9.12
CA THR A 54 1.75 -14.48 7.76
C THR A 54 1.00 -13.60 6.77
N ALA A 55 -0.33 -13.56 6.87
CA ALA A 55 -1.15 -12.67 6.06
C ALA A 55 -0.79 -11.18 6.28
N LEU A 56 -0.56 -10.74 7.52
CA LEU A 56 -0.13 -9.36 7.79
C LEU A 56 1.26 -9.05 7.21
N ARG A 57 2.21 -10.00 7.29
CA ARG A 57 3.55 -9.87 6.70
C ARG A 57 3.48 -9.73 5.18
N ASP A 58 2.69 -10.58 4.53
CA ASP A 58 2.48 -10.54 3.08
C ASP A 58 1.76 -9.27 2.61
N ASN A 59 1.13 -8.54 3.54
CA ASN A 59 0.44 -7.27 3.32
C ASN A 59 1.10 -6.09 4.03
N ILE A 60 2.39 -6.18 4.39
CA ILE A 60 3.10 -5.09 5.10
C ILE A 60 3.04 -3.76 4.36
N GLY A 61 3.06 -3.77 3.02
CA GLY A 61 2.89 -2.57 2.21
C GLY A 61 1.50 -1.94 2.37
N GLY A 62 0.45 -2.75 2.51
CA GLY A 62 -0.89 -2.25 2.83
C GLY A 62 -0.98 -1.70 4.25
N LEU A 63 -0.25 -2.29 5.21
CA LEU A 63 -0.17 -1.76 6.57
C LEU A 63 0.54 -0.40 6.62
N ILE A 64 1.66 -0.25 5.91
CA ILE A 64 2.35 1.03 5.78
C ILE A 64 1.41 2.09 5.19
N GLU A 65 0.76 1.76 4.07
CA GLU A 65 -0.19 2.69 3.43
C GLU A 65 -1.34 3.06 4.37
N PHE A 66 -1.89 2.11 5.14
CA PHE A 66 -2.94 2.41 6.12
C PHE A 66 -2.51 3.51 7.10
N PHE A 67 -1.32 3.41 7.69
CA PHE A 67 -0.79 4.43 8.59
C PHE A 67 -0.52 5.76 7.88
N ASP A 68 -0.05 5.73 6.63
CA ASP A 68 0.15 6.95 5.85
C ASP A 68 -1.19 7.65 5.56
N LEU A 69 -2.25 6.89 5.26
CA LEU A 69 -3.61 7.42 5.07
C LEU A 69 -4.23 7.98 6.36
N LEU A 70 -3.82 7.48 7.53
CA LEU A 70 -4.26 8.05 8.80
C LEU A 70 -3.73 9.47 9.00
N VAL A 71 -2.51 9.76 8.55
CA VAL A 71 -1.93 11.09 8.71
C VAL A 71 -2.23 11.99 7.52
N ALA A 72 -2.25 11.42 6.31
CA ALA A 72 -2.39 12.19 5.08
C ALA A 72 -3.81 12.70 4.81
N TYR A 73 -4.85 12.16 5.46
CA TYR A 73 -6.24 12.55 5.16
C TYR A 73 -7.04 12.79 6.44
N ASP A 74 -7.94 13.77 6.44
CA ASP A 74 -8.80 14.08 7.59
C ASP A 74 -9.86 13.00 7.84
N ARG A 75 -10.32 12.34 6.78
CA ARG A 75 -11.38 11.32 6.84
C ARG A 75 -10.97 10.08 6.07
N MET A 76 -11.33 8.92 6.60
CA MET A 76 -11.12 7.62 5.99
C MET A 76 -12.47 7.10 5.49
N PRO A 77 -12.71 7.05 4.17
CA PRO A 77 -13.95 6.53 3.63
C PRO A 77 -13.99 5.00 3.77
N LEU A 78 -15.02 4.50 4.46
CA LEU A 78 -15.31 3.09 4.66
C LEU A 78 -16.41 2.69 3.68
N ILE A 79 -16.04 2.53 2.40
CA ILE A 79 -16.97 2.26 1.30
C ILE A 79 -17.44 0.81 1.37
N ASP A 80 -18.72 0.62 1.71
CA ASP A 80 -19.37 -0.69 1.82
C ASP A 80 -18.50 -1.71 2.58
N TYR A 81 -17.74 -1.23 3.57
CA TYR A 81 -16.70 -2.02 4.23
C TYR A 81 -17.28 -3.25 4.93
N GLU A 82 -18.43 -3.09 5.59
CA GLU A 82 -19.14 -4.17 6.28
C GLU A 82 -19.76 -5.20 5.32
N TYR A 83 -19.93 -4.87 4.04
CA TYR A 83 -20.28 -5.86 3.00
C TYR A 83 -19.06 -6.66 2.53
N THR A 84 -17.84 -6.15 2.79
CA THR A 84 -16.58 -6.79 2.41
C THR A 84 -16.00 -7.63 3.55
N PHE A 85 -16.14 -7.16 4.78
CA PHE A 85 -15.66 -7.82 6.00
C PHE A 85 -16.74 -7.80 7.06
N ASP A 86 -16.98 -8.95 7.68
CA ASP A 86 -17.88 -9.06 8.81
C ASP A 86 -17.33 -8.24 9.99
N LYS A 87 -18.11 -7.27 10.48
CA LYS A 87 -17.73 -6.43 11.62
C LYS A 87 -17.54 -7.24 12.91
N ASP A 88 -18.21 -8.38 13.04
CA ASP A 88 -18.14 -9.24 14.22
C ASP A 88 -16.93 -10.20 14.14
N SER A 89 -16.13 -10.13 13.05
CA SER A 89 -14.91 -10.92 12.89
C SER A 89 -13.73 -10.44 13.73
N VAL A 90 -13.82 -9.26 14.34
CA VAL A 90 -12.81 -8.68 15.22
C VAL A 90 -13.47 -7.97 16.42
N PRO A 91 -12.81 -7.87 17.59
CA PRO A 91 -13.39 -7.22 18.76
C PRO A 91 -13.67 -5.72 18.60
N MET A 92 -12.78 -5.00 17.91
CA MET A 92 -12.93 -3.58 17.63
C MET A 92 -13.00 -3.35 16.12
N PRO A 93 -14.21 -3.18 15.56
CA PRO A 93 -14.38 -2.85 14.15
C PRO A 93 -13.68 -1.54 13.78
N ILE A 94 -13.28 -1.40 12.52
CA ILE A 94 -12.49 -0.27 12.02
C ILE A 94 -13.16 1.09 12.29
N GLY A 95 -14.50 1.17 12.22
CA GLY A 95 -15.23 2.40 12.54
C GLY A 95 -15.00 2.86 13.98
N THR A 96 -14.95 1.91 14.93
CA THR A 96 -14.65 2.19 16.34
C THR A 96 -13.19 2.59 16.53
N LEU A 97 -12.26 1.90 15.85
CA LEU A 97 -10.83 2.20 15.92
C LEU A 97 -10.48 3.60 15.43
N LEU A 98 -11.15 4.07 14.38
CA LEU A 98 -10.89 5.36 13.75
C LEU A 98 -11.70 6.51 14.35
N GLY A 99 -12.77 6.23 15.09
CA GLY A 99 -13.62 7.25 15.69
C GLY A 99 -14.14 8.26 14.67
N ASP A 100 -13.98 9.55 14.95
CA ASP A 100 -14.45 10.65 14.09
C ASP A 100 -13.79 10.71 12.70
N LYS A 101 -12.66 10.00 12.54
CA LYS A 101 -11.98 9.89 11.26
C LYS A 101 -12.69 8.92 10.31
N ALA A 102 -13.46 7.95 10.83
CA ALA A 102 -14.23 7.04 9.99
C ALA A 102 -15.38 7.78 9.31
N LEU A 103 -15.47 7.61 7.99
CA LEU A 103 -16.62 8.05 7.20
C LEU A 103 -17.26 6.84 6.53
N PRO A 104 -18.31 6.25 7.11
CA PRO A 104 -19.09 5.21 6.45
C PRO A 104 -19.70 5.74 5.14
N VAL A 105 -19.46 5.02 4.04
CA VAL A 105 -20.02 5.32 2.72
C VAL A 105 -20.76 4.10 2.22
N THR A 106 -21.99 4.29 1.76
CA THR A 106 -22.77 3.25 1.08
C THR A 106 -22.98 3.61 -0.38
N ILE A 107 -22.66 2.69 -1.29
CA ILE A 107 -22.93 2.85 -2.72
C ILE A 107 -24.26 2.17 -3.05
N GLY A 108 -25.20 2.95 -3.58
CA GLY A 108 -26.50 2.45 -4.01
C GLY A 108 -26.37 1.45 -5.15
N TYR A 109 -27.26 0.45 -5.15
CA TYR A 109 -27.22 -0.68 -6.11
C TYR A 109 -27.07 -0.26 -7.58
N ARG A 110 -27.80 0.77 -8.04
CA ARG A 110 -27.71 1.24 -9.43
C ARG A 110 -26.34 1.84 -9.77
N ALA A 111 -25.75 2.60 -8.85
CA ALA A 111 -24.42 3.17 -9.02
C ALA A 111 -23.35 2.07 -9.04
N TYR A 112 -23.46 1.12 -8.11
CA TYR A 112 -22.61 -0.07 -8.06
C TYR A 112 -22.68 -0.89 -9.36
N GLU A 113 -23.88 -1.27 -9.81
CA GLU A 113 -24.05 -2.11 -11.00
C GLU A 113 -23.48 -1.43 -12.26
N SER A 114 -23.73 -0.13 -12.44
CA SER A 114 -23.17 0.61 -13.58
C SER A 114 -21.64 0.56 -13.62
N VAL A 115 -20.99 0.77 -12.47
CA VAL A 115 -19.53 0.68 -12.34
C VAL A 115 -19.03 -0.76 -12.55
N LYS A 116 -19.69 -1.74 -11.92
CA LYS A 116 -19.36 -3.16 -12.06
C LYS A 116 -19.40 -3.61 -13.52
N MET A 117 -20.36 -3.14 -14.31
CA MET A 117 -20.46 -3.47 -15.73
C MET A 117 -19.24 -2.98 -16.54
N GLY A 118 -18.71 -1.79 -16.24
CA GLY A 118 -17.46 -1.31 -16.81
C GLY A 118 -16.25 -2.15 -16.38
N ALA A 119 -16.18 -2.47 -15.09
CA ALA A 119 -15.13 -3.30 -14.51
C ALA A 119 -15.09 -4.72 -15.10
N LEU A 120 -16.24 -5.35 -15.32
CA LEU A 120 -16.35 -6.65 -15.97
C LEU A 120 -15.77 -6.62 -17.39
N ARG A 121 -16.04 -5.57 -18.18
CA ARG A 121 -15.46 -5.42 -19.53
C ARG A 121 -13.95 -5.31 -19.51
N LEU A 122 -13.37 -4.67 -18.50
CA LEU A 122 -11.91 -4.59 -18.34
C LEU A 122 -11.32 -5.94 -17.94
N LEU A 123 -11.95 -6.65 -17.01
CA LEU A 123 -11.53 -7.99 -16.61
C LEU A 123 -11.58 -8.97 -17.79
N ALA A 124 -12.58 -8.85 -18.67
CA ALA A 124 -12.72 -9.64 -19.91
C ALA A 124 -11.52 -9.55 -20.84
N ALA A 125 -10.86 -8.39 -20.85
CA ALA A 125 -9.75 -8.10 -21.74
C ALA A 125 -8.40 -8.58 -21.15
N MET A 126 -8.37 -9.08 -19.91
CA MET A 126 -7.16 -9.61 -19.26
C MET A 126 -6.90 -11.07 -19.64
N ASP A 127 -5.64 -11.48 -19.61
CA ASP A 127 -5.24 -12.88 -19.83
C ASP A 127 -5.61 -13.75 -18.60
N LEU A 128 -6.81 -14.35 -18.62
CA LEU A 128 -7.31 -15.18 -17.53
C LEU A 128 -6.51 -16.47 -17.33
N GLY A 129 -5.80 -16.95 -18.35
CA GLY A 129 -4.92 -18.11 -18.23
C GLY A 129 -3.76 -17.83 -17.27
N ARG A 130 -3.33 -16.56 -17.18
CA ARG A 130 -2.36 -16.11 -16.16
C ARG A 130 -2.99 -15.94 -14.79
N ILE A 131 -4.28 -15.61 -14.68
CA ILE A 131 -4.97 -15.44 -13.39
C ILE A 131 -4.88 -16.71 -12.53
N ALA A 132 -5.00 -17.89 -13.16
CA ALA A 132 -4.87 -19.18 -12.49
C ALA A 132 -3.55 -19.34 -11.72
N GLN A 133 -2.47 -18.71 -12.21
CA GLN A 133 -1.16 -18.76 -11.58
C GLN A 133 -1.09 -17.96 -10.27
N PHE A 134 -2.06 -17.08 -9.99
CA PHE A 134 -2.05 -16.23 -8.80
C PHE A 134 -3.01 -16.70 -7.71
N GLY A 135 -3.84 -17.73 -7.94
CA GLY A 135 -4.83 -18.20 -6.97
C GLY A 135 -4.23 -18.62 -5.61
N HIS A 136 -3.02 -19.20 -5.62
CA HIS A 136 -2.29 -19.56 -4.39
C HIS A 136 -1.72 -18.34 -3.64
N GLN A 137 -1.52 -17.21 -4.33
CA GLN A 137 -0.99 -15.96 -3.74
C GLN A 137 -2.05 -15.16 -2.99
N LEU A 138 -3.27 -15.68 -2.90
CA LEU A 138 -4.45 -15.10 -2.27
C LEU A 138 -4.90 -15.89 -1.03
N ALA A 139 -4.06 -16.77 -0.49
CA ALA A 139 -4.38 -17.55 0.71
C ALA A 139 -4.72 -16.65 1.92
N GLU A 140 -4.13 -15.46 1.99
CA GLU A 140 -4.41 -14.47 3.02
C GLU A 140 -5.85 -13.95 3.02
N LEU A 141 -6.59 -14.06 1.91
CA LEU A 141 -7.97 -13.58 1.84
C LEU A 141 -8.84 -14.31 2.86
N ASN A 142 -8.56 -15.59 3.09
CA ASN A 142 -9.25 -16.37 4.12
C ASN A 142 -8.81 -15.96 5.52
N ALA A 143 -7.50 -15.79 5.75
CA ALA A 143 -6.95 -15.39 7.04
C ALA A 143 -7.46 -14.01 7.49
N LEU A 144 -7.61 -13.07 6.55
CA LEU A 144 -8.14 -11.73 6.78
C LEU A 144 -9.68 -11.66 6.63
N ARG A 145 -10.34 -12.78 6.36
CA ARG A 145 -11.81 -12.91 6.22
C ARG A 145 -12.41 -11.98 5.16
N TYR A 146 -11.75 -11.86 4.02
CA TYR A 146 -12.27 -11.16 2.85
C TYR A 146 -13.45 -11.93 2.24
N GLN A 147 -14.66 -11.36 2.34
CA GLN A 147 -15.92 -12.01 1.96
C GLN A 147 -16.54 -11.45 0.69
N TRP A 148 -16.01 -10.34 0.15
CA TRP A 148 -16.60 -9.76 -1.04
C TRP A 148 -16.35 -10.63 -2.28
N ARG A 149 -17.45 -11.08 -2.88
CA ARG A 149 -17.48 -11.98 -4.04
C ARG A 149 -18.40 -11.37 -5.11
N PRO A 150 -17.99 -10.28 -5.78
CA PRO A 150 -18.80 -9.70 -6.85
C PRO A 150 -19.04 -10.76 -7.94
N ARG A 151 -20.28 -10.85 -8.42
CA ARG A 151 -20.64 -11.84 -9.45
C ARG A 151 -19.83 -11.59 -10.71
N LEU A 152 -19.28 -12.66 -11.28
CA LEU A 152 -18.55 -12.66 -12.57
C LEU A 152 -19.52 -12.78 -13.75
N ASP A 153 -20.72 -12.23 -13.63
CA ASP A 153 -21.72 -12.19 -14.68
C ASP A 153 -22.33 -10.80 -14.77
N ASP A 154 -22.77 -10.45 -15.97
CA ASP A 154 -23.45 -9.20 -16.29
C ASP A 154 -24.98 -9.36 -16.38
N GLY A 155 -25.49 -10.49 -15.92
CA GLY A 155 -26.90 -10.87 -16.03
C GLY A 155 -27.34 -11.35 -17.42
N ASN A 156 -26.49 -11.23 -18.45
CA ASN A 156 -26.74 -11.75 -19.79
C ASN A 156 -25.98 -13.08 -19.95
N GLN A 157 -26.69 -14.16 -20.32
CA GLN A 157 -26.10 -15.51 -20.41
C GLN A 157 -25.22 -15.74 -21.66
N GLU A 158 -24.68 -14.69 -22.28
CA GLU A 158 -23.93 -14.78 -23.52
C GLU A 158 -22.51 -14.19 -23.38
N GLY A 159 -21.52 -14.90 -23.93
CA GLY A 159 -20.13 -14.43 -24.00
C GLY A 159 -19.22 -14.97 -22.88
N TRP A 160 -18.04 -14.37 -22.76
CA TRP A 160 -16.93 -14.86 -21.92
C TRP A 160 -17.30 -15.01 -20.42
N LEU A 161 -18.28 -14.23 -19.92
CA LEU A 161 -18.79 -14.31 -18.55
C LEU A 161 -19.53 -15.63 -18.28
N ALA A 162 -20.15 -16.24 -19.29
CA ALA A 162 -20.77 -17.55 -19.17
C ALA A 162 -19.74 -18.68 -18.92
N GLN A 163 -18.49 -18.47 -19.34
CA GLN A 163 -17.37 -19.40 -19.10
C GLN A 163 -16.73 -19.18 -17.72
N ALA A 164 -16.94 -18.03 -17.07
CA ALA A 164 -16.40 -17.75 -15.74
C ALA A 164 -16.89 -18.75 -14.68
N ALA A 165 -18.13 -19.25 -14.84
CA ALA A 165 -18.69 -20.30 -13.99
C ALA A 165 -18.00 -21.68 -14.15
N GLN A 166 -17.24 -21.87 -15.24
CA GLN A 166 -16.50 -23.10 -15.53
C GLN A 166 -15.01 -23.01 -15.12
N LEU A 167 -14.55 -21.84 -14.66
CA LEU A 167 -13.21 -21.68 -14.11
C LEU A 167 -13.07 -22.50 -12.82
N ASP A 168 -11.86 -22.98 -12.52
CA ASP A 168 -11.60 -23.62 -11.24
C ASP A 168 -11.75 -22.62 -10.07
N PRO A 169 -12.04 -23.10 -8.84
CA PRO A 169 -12.32 -22.22 -7.70
C PRO A 169 -11.23 -21.20 -7.38
N ALA A 170 -9.96 -21.53 -7.59
CA ALA A 170 -8.85 -20.62 -7.29
C ALA A 170 -8.78 -19.49 -8.32
N THR A 171 -9.00 -19.80 -9.60
CA THR A 171 -9.11 -18.80 -10.67
C THR A 171 -10.34 -17.91 -10.49
N GLN A 172 -11.49 -18.49 -10.10
CA GLN A 172 -12.70 -17.70 -9.79
C GLN A 172 -12.44 -16.71 -8.65
N LEU A 173 -11.79 -17.17 -7.57
CA LEU A 173 -11.43 -16.33 -6.43
C LEU A 173 -10.52 -15.16 -6.85
N ALA A 174 -9.49 -15.44 -7.65
CA ALA A 174 -8.58 -14.41 -8.14
C ALA A 174 -9.28 -13.40 -9.07
N ALA A 175 -10.14 -13.89 -9.98
CA ALA A 175 -10.95 -13.03 -10.85
C ALA A 175 -11.90 -12.13 -10.06
N GLN A 176 -12.57 -12.66 -9.02
CA GLN A 176 -13.44 -11.87 -8.14
C GLN A 176 -12.67 -10.84 -7.32
N PHE A 177 -11.48 -11.20 -6.84
CA PHE A 177 -10.61 -10.28 -6.11
C PHE A 177 -10.16 -9.11 -7.01
N LEU A 178 -9.78 -9.40 -8.26
CA LEU A 178 -9.43 -8.40 -9.27
C LEU A 178 -10.66 -7.58 -9.70
N LEU A 179 -11.83 -8.19 -9.83
CA LEU A 179 -13.06 -7.45 -10.12
C LEU A 179 -13.35 -6.44 -9.02
N GLY A 180 -13.17 -6.81 -7.75
CA GLY A 180 -13.33 -5.92 -6.62
C GLY A 180 -12.48 -4.65 -6.74
N GLY A 181 -11.20 -4.77 -7.11
CA GLY A 181 -10.35 -3.57 -7.30
C GLY A 181 -10.71 -2.73 -8.52
N LEU A 182 -11.21 -3.35 -9.60
CA LEU A 182 -11.68 -2.63 -10.77
C LEU A 182 -12.95 -1.84 -10.45
N ILE A 183 -13.83 -2.39 -9.60
CA ILE A 183 -15.01 -1.68 -9.10
C ILE A 183 -14.60 -0.46 -8.27
N PHE A 184 -13.66 -0.61 -7.33
CA PHE A 184 -13.13 0.52 -6.54
C PHE A 184 -12.42 1.56 -7.43
N SER A 185 -11.68 1.12 -8.45
CA SER A 185 -11.12 2.02 -9.47
C SER A 185 -12.22 2.79 -10.22
N GLY A 186 -13.35 2.13 -10.51
CA GLY A 186 -14.50 2.77 -11.14
C GLY A 186 -15.22 3.77 -10.23
N PHE A 187 -15.27 3.54 -8.92
CA PHE A 187 -15.74 4.56 -7.96
C PHE A 187 -14.84 5.79 -7.97
N ALA A 188 -13.52 5.59 -7.98
CA ALA A 188 -12.55 6.67 -8.06
C ALA A 188 -12.71 7.45 -9.37
N GLN A 189 -12.84 6.74 -10.50
CA GLN A 189 -13.08 7.35 -11.81
C GLN A 189 -14.40 8.13 -11.87
N ALA A 190 -15.49 7.57 -11.34
CA ALA A 190 -16.80 8.21 -11.35
C ALA A 190 -16.83 9.48 -10.49
N SER A 191 -16.10 9.48 -9.37
CA SER A 191 -15.95 10.63 -8.48
C SER A 191 -14.82 11.58 -8.85
N VAL A 192 -13.96 11.25 -9.82
CA VAL A 192 -12.77 12.03 -10.15
C VAL A 192 -11.85 12.20 -8.93
N THR A 193 -11.65 11.10 -8.21
CA THR A 193 -10.75 11.00 -7.05
C THR A 193 -9.67 9.96 -7.30
N ASP A 194 -8.66 9.90 -6.44
CA ASP A 194 -7.58 8.93 -6.55
C ASP A 194 -8.00 7.56 -6.00
N HIS A 195 -7.69 6.49 -6.73
CA HIS A 195 -7.76 5.13 -6.18
C HIS A 195 -6.42 4.77 -5.53
N ILE A 196 -6.41 4.65 -4.21
CA ILE A 196 -5.23 4.21 -3.45
C ILE A 196 -5.29 2.70 -3.35
N MET A 197 -4.60 2.06 -4.29
CA MET A 197 -4.65 0.61 -4.47
C MET A 197 -3.63 -0.10 -3.59
N GLN A 198 -4.02 -1.27 -3.05
CA GLN A 198 -3.11 -2.10 -2.28
C GLN A 198 -1.91 -2.55 -3.15
N PRO A 199 -0.66 -2.53 -2.64
CA PRO A 199 0.50 -2.96 -3.42
C PRO A 199 0.38 -4.36 -4.02
N LYS A 200 -0.21 -5.33 -3.29
CA LYS A 200 -0.42 -6.69 -3.79
C LYS A 200 -1.37 -6.71 -4.98
N ARG A 201 -2.51 -6.02 -4.89
CA ARG A 201 -3.47 -5.93 -6.00
C ARG A 201 -2.88 -5.21 -7.22
N SER A 202 -2.09 -4.16 -6.99
CA SER A 202 -1.35 -3.46 -8.05
C SER A 202 -0.39 -4.40 -8.80
N ARG A 203 0.36 -5.23 -8.07
CA ARG A 203 1.25 -6.24 -8.66
C ARG A 203 0.49 -7.26 -9.50
N LEU A 204 -0.69 -7.71 -9.04
CA LEU A 204 -1.51 -8.63 -9.82
C LEU A 204 -2.00 -8.00 -11.13
N TYR A 205 -2.47 -6.75 -11.12
CA TYR A 205 -2.84 -6.07 -12.37
C TYR A 205 -1.65 -5.89 -13.31
N LEU A 206 -0.49 -5.47 -12.80
CA LEU A 206 0.73 -5.33 -13.60
C LEU A 206 1.16 -6.68 -14.19
N ALA A 207 1.08 -7.76 -13.42
CA ALA A 207 1.41 -9.09 -13.91
C ALA A 207 0.48 -9.57 -15.05
N LEU A 208 -0.79 -9.13 -15.02
CA LEU A 208 -1.78 -9.47 -16.05
C LEU A 208 -1.74 -8.57 -17.29
N THR A 209 -1.20 -7.36 -17.17
CA THR A 209 -1.26 -6.33 -18.23
C THR A 209 0.10 -6.02 -18.85
N ALA A 210 1.21 -6.25 -18.14
CA ALA A 210 2.54 -5.77 -18.54
C ALA A 210 3.66 -6.82 -18.40
N ALA A 211 3.38 -8.09 -18.07
CA ALA A 211 4.45 -9.00 -17.67
C ALA A 211 5.38 -9.48 -18.82
N PRO A 212 6.72 -9.30 -18.66
CA PRO A 212 7.69 -10.27 -19.16
C PRO A 212 7.67 -11.56 -18.30
N PRO A 213 8.16 -12.69 -18.82
CA PRO A 213 8.06 -13.98 -18.16
C PRO A 213 9.19 -14.15 -17.14
N THR A 214 8.93 -14.07 -15.83
CA THR A 214 9.93 -14.52 -14.85
C THR A 214 9.32 -15.31 -13.69
N THR A 215 9.87 -16.49 -13.48
CA THR A 215 9.67 -17.39 -12.34
C THR A 215 10.74 -17.06 -11.30
N GLY A 216 10.58 -15.98 -10.54
CA GLY A 216 11.57 -15.55 -9.55
C GLY A 216 11.18 -14.26 -8.83
N GLY A 217 11.97 -13.86 -7.83
CA GLY A 217 11.83 -12.55 -7.20
C GLY A 217 12.14 -11.45 -8.21
N VAL A 218 11.27 -10.43 -8.30
CA VAL A 218 11.42 -9.31 -9.24
C VAL A 218 12.58 -8.43 -8.79
N THR A 219 13.62 -8.37 -9.61
CA THR A 219 14.73 -7.41 -9.47
C THR A 219 14.26 -6.00 -9.76
N HIS A 220 15.04 -5.02 -9.29
CA HIS A 220 14.83 -3.60 -9.56
C HIS A 220 14.72 -3.28 -11.07
N GLU A 221 15.56 -3.91 -11.89
CA GLU A 221 15.56 -3.69 -13.34
C GLU A 221 14.31 -4.27 -14.01
N GLU A 222 13.86 -5.43 -13.53
CA GLU A 222 12.60 -6.06 -13.99
C GLU A 222 11.37 -5.24 -13.58
N GLU A 223 11.36 -4.68 -12.37
CA GLU A 223 10.31 -3.77 -11.92
C GLU A 223 10.24 -2.50 -12.80
N GLU A 224 11.38 -1.88 -13.10
CA GLU A 224 11.44 -0.72 -13.99
C GLU A 224 11.04 -1.07 -15.42
N ALA A 225 11.37 -2.27 -15.90
CA ALA A 225 10.94 -2.76 -17.21
C ALA A 225 9.42 -2.90 -17.26
N VAL A 226 8.78 -3.44 -16.21
CA VAL A 226 7.32 -3.54 -16.09
C VAL A 226 6.68 -2.16 -16.11
N PHE A 227 7.18 -1.21 -15.32
CA PHE A 227 6.65 0.16 -15.33
C PHE A 227 6.84 0.87 -16.67
N THR A 228 7.99 0.67 -17.31
CA THR A 228 8.27 1.24 -18.64
C THR A 228 7.35 0.63 -19.70
N ALA A 229 7.09 -0.68 -19.65
CA ALA A 229 6.16 -1.35 -20.56
C ALA A 229 4.72 -0.86 -20.34
N ALA A 230 4.30 -0.67 -19.09
CA ALA A 230 3.00 -0.09 -18.76
C ALA A 230 2.87 1.36 -19.26
N GLU A 231 3.89 2.20 -19.04
CA GLU A 231 3.97 3.57 -19.58
C GLU A 231 3.87 3.57 -21.11
N GLN A 232 4.58 2.66 -21.78
CA GLN A 232 4.56 2.53 -23.23
C GLN A 232 3.18 2.11 -23.76
N GLY A 233 2.50 1.20 -23.05
CA GLY A 233 1.15 0.75 -23.39
C GLY A 233 0.10 1.87 -23.36
N LEU A 234 0.39 3.00 -22.70
CA LEU A 234 -0.49 4.16 -22.65
C LEU A 234 -0.25 5.17 -23.79
N HIS A 235 0.79 5.02 -24.61
CA HIS A 235 1.04 5.93 -25.73
C HIS A 235 -0.13 5.93 -26.72
N GLY A 236 -0.57 7.13 -27.12
CA GLY A 236 -1.71 7.31 -28.03
C GLY A 236 -3.09 7.24 -27.35
N THR A 237 -3.13 7.03 -26.04
CA THR A 237 -4.37 7.09 -25.25
C THR A 237 -4.58 8.48 -24.63
N ARG A 238 -5.74 8.70 -23.99
CA ARG A 238 -6.01 9.89 -23.16
C ARG A 238 -5.42 9.79 -21.75
N ALA A 239 -4.85 8.64 -21.40
CA ALA A 239 -4.24 8.41 -20.10
C ALA A 239 -2.74 8.72 -20.14
N SER A 240 -2.19 9.08 -18.98
CA SER A 240 -0.75 9.25 -18.80
C SER A 240 -0.30 8.57 -17.53
N ALA A 241 0.81 7.85 -17.57
CA ALA A 241 1.49 7.40 -16.37
C ALA A 241 2.46 8.48 -15.89
N ARG A 242 2.53 8.65 -14.56
CA ARG A 242 3.47 9.54 -13.90
C ARG A 242 4.12 8.81 -12.75
N ARG A 243 5.44 8.94 -12.63
CA ARG A 243 6.17 8.47 -11.45
C ARG A 243 6.14 9.58 -10.42
N LEU A 244 5.35 9.38 -9.37
CA LEU A 244 5.28 10.31 -8.26
C LEU A 244 6.50 10.13 -7.34
N ASP A 245 6.93 11.23 -6.73
CA ASP A 245 7.94 11.18 -5.69
C ASP A 245 7.37 10.42 -4.47
N ALA A 246 8.12 9.44 -3.94
CA ALA A 246 7.66 8.69 -2.77
C ALA A 246 7.61 9.60 -1.53
N LEU A 247 6.48 9.56 -0.82
CA LEU A 247 6.37 10.08 0.54
C LEU A 247 7.16 9.18 1.49
N PRO A 248 7.93 9.75 2.43
CA PRO A 248 8.51 8.95 3.49
C PRO A 248 7.39 8.33 4.36
N PRO A 249 7.40 7.02 4.61
CA PRO A 249 6.33 6.38 5.37
C PRO A 249 6.34 6.82 6.84
N VAL A 250 5.15 7.02 7.42
CA VAL A 250 4.94 7.45 8.81
C VAL A 250 5.24 6.32 9.79
N LEU A 251 4.86 5.09 9.47
CA LEU A 251 4.92 3.97 10.41
C LEU A 251 6.34 3.70 10.96
N PRO A 252 7.43 3.72 10.16
CA PRO A 252 8.79 3.65 10.69
C PRO A 252 9.16 4.77 11.65
N TYR A 253 8.66 5.99 11.41
CA TYR A 253 8.87 7.14 12.31
C TYR A 253 8.17 6.94 13.66
N LEU A 254 6.91 6.49 13.65
CA LEU A 254 6.17 6.19 14.89
C LEU A 254 6.88 5.11 15.70
N LEU A 255 7.29 4.02 15.03
CA LEU A 255 8.04 2.95 15.67
C LEU A 255 9.39 3.43 16.22
N ALA A 256 10.10 4.33 15.54
CA ALA A 256 11.38 4.84 16.03
C ALA A 256 11.23 5.61 17.34
N LYS A 257 10.09 6.30 17.56
CA LYS A 257 9.78 7.03 18.79
C LYS A 257 9.11 6.18 19.86
N ALA A 258 8.51 5.06 19.45
CA ALA A 258 7.80 4.18 20.37
C ALA A 258 8.76 3.38 21.25
N PRO A 259 8.43 3.17 22.54
CA PRO A 259 9.19 2.30 23.41
C PRO A 259 9.15 0.85 22.89
N ASP A 260 10.13 0.04 23.29
CA ASP A 260 10.18 -1.36 22.89
C ASP A 260 8.98 -2.18 23.34
N THR A 261 8.16 -1.70 24.28
CA THR A 261 6.94 -2.35 24.78
C THR A 261 5.66 -1.94 24.06
N VAL A 262 5.74 -1.10 23.02
CA VAL A 262 4.57 -0.60 22.28
C VAL A 262 3.70 -1.75 21.75
N THR A 263 2.37 -1.59 21.81
CA THR A 263 1.38 -2.48 21.20
C THR A 263 0.88 -1.94 19.87
N ALA A 264 0.20 -2.77 19.08
CA ALA A 264 -0.41 -2.32 17.82
C ALA A 264 -1.48 -1.23 18.03
N ALA A 265 -2.27 -1.32 19.11
CA ALA A 265 -3.25 -0.30 19.48
C ALA A 265 -2.57 1.03 19.88
N ASP A 266 -1.43 0.98 20.58
CA ASP A 266 -0.65 2.17 20.92
C ASP A 266 -0.10 2.86 19.66
N LEU A 267 0.35 2.09 18.66
CA LEU A 267 0.82 2.65 17.38
C LEU A 267 -0.32 3.33 16.62
N LEU A 268 -1.51 2.70 16.55
CA LEU A 268 -2.69 3.32 15.95
C LEU A 268 -3.01 4.65 16.64
N LYS A 269 -3.05 4.66 17.98
CA LYS A 269 -3.30 5.87 18.76
C LYS A 269 -2.25 6.95 18.48
N GLN A 270 -0.96 6.59 18.48
CA GLN A 270 0.13 7.51 18.14
C GLN A 270 -0.02 8.11 16.73
N ALA A 271 -0.50 7.33 15.75
CA ALA A 271 -0.73 7.83 14.41
C ALA A 271 -1.88 8.85 14.35
N LEU A 272 -2.98 8.57 15.05
CA LEU A 272 -4.13 9.48 15.17
C LEU A 272 -3.75 10.78 15.92
N ASP A 273 -2.97 10.65 17.00
CA ASP A 273 -2.48 11.81 17.75
C ASP A 273 -1.47 12.61 16.92
N PHE A 274 -0.58 11.95 16.18
CA PHE A 274 0.43 12.59 15.32
C PHE A 274 -0.20 13.46 14.24
N ALA A 275 -1.33 13.05 13.66
CA ALA A 275 -2.06 13.84 12.68
C ALA A 275 -2.48 15.22 13.19
N ASN A 276 -2.56 15.43 14.52
CA ASN A 276 -2.92 16.69 15.15
C ASN A 276 -1.71 17.49 15.70
N THR A 277 -0.50 17.13 15.28
CA THR A 277 0.74 17.83 15.64
C THR A 277 1.23 18.71 14.50
N ASN A 278 2.07 19.73 14.78
CA ASN A 278 2.67 20.57 13.74
C ASN A 278 3.45 19.74 12.71
N GLU A 279 4.12 18.68 13.17
CA GLU A 279 4.84 17.72 12.34
C GLU A 279 3.88 16.91 11.45
N GLY A 280 2.75 16.45 11.99
CA GLY A 280 1.71 15.75 11.24
C GLY A 280 1.03 16.64 10.20
N ASP A 281 0.71 17.88 10.56
CA ASP A 281 0.16 18.89 9.64
C ASP A 281 1.12 19.16 8.49
N SER A 282 2.42 19.26 8.78
CA SER A 282 3.46 19.42 7.75
C SER A 282 3.53 18.21 6.83
N TYR A 283 3.39 16.99 7.38
CA TYR A 283 3.32 15.77 6.59
C TYR A 283 2.07 15.74 5.70
N HIS A 284 0.91 16.08 6.25
CA HIS A 284 -0.36 16.18 5.52
C HIS A 284 -0.26 17.15 4.34
N GLN A 285 0.27 18.36 4.56
CA GLN A 285 0.48 19.35 3.49
C GLN A 285 1.45 18.85 2.41
N ALA A 286 2.54 18.18 2.81
CA ALA A 286 3.46 17.59 1.86
C ALA A 286 2.84 16.44 1.07
N ALA A 287 2.03 15.61 1.72
CA ALA A 287 1.28 14.53 1.08
C ALA A 287 0.30 15.08 0.05
N ALA A 288 -0.48 16.10 0.38
CA ALA A 288 -1.40 16.76 -0.53
C ALA A 288 -0.68 17.34 -1.76
N LEU A 289 0.50 17.96 -1.57
CA LEU A 289 1.31 18.52 -2.68
C LEU A 289 1.95 17.45 -3.57
N ILE A 290 2.40 16.33 -3.00
CA ILE A 290 3.08 15.25 -3.74
C ILE A 290 2.08 14.34 -4.46
N ARG A 291 1.00 13.97 -3.78
CA ARG A 291 -0.10 13.17 -4.36
C ARG A 291 -0.94 14.00 -5.31
N GLY A 292 -0.90 15.32 -5.16
CA GLY A 292 -1.58 16.24 -6.04
C GLY A 292 -3.08 16.17 -5.83
N ASP A 293 -3.53 16.26 -4.57
CA ASP A 293 -4.94 16.18 -4.22
C ASP A 293 -5.74 17.23 -5.04
N GLY A 294 -6.40 16.76 -6.10
CA GLY A 294 -7.29 17.52 -6.97
C GLY A 294 -6.75 17.91 -8.36
N ILE A 295 -7.71 18.33 -9.21
CA ILE A 295 -7.58 18.81 -10.60
C ILE A 295 -6.50 19.91 -10.80
N GLN A 296 -5.96 20.50 -9.73
CA GLN A 296 -4.91 21.53 -9.77
C GLN A 296 -3.47 21.01 -9.85
N ALA A 297 -3.20 19.71 -9.66
CA ALA A 297 -1.84 19.15 -9.68
C ALA A 297 -1.16 19.13 -11.07
N ALA A 298 -1.83 19.62 -12.11
CA ALA A 298 -1.24 19.74 -13.44
C ALA A 298 -0.18 20.86 -13.56
N GLN A 299 0.06 21.69 -12.53
CA GLN A 299 0.87 22.90 -12.69
C GLN A 299 2.10 23.09 -11.77
N THR A 300 2.40 22.25 -10.78
CA THR A 300 3.45 22.61 -9.81
C THR A 300 4.40 21.48 -9.39
N ALA A 301 5.30 21.09 -10.30
CA ALA A 301 6.44 20.23 -9.98
C ALA A 301 7.41 20.86 -8.97
N ASP A 302 7.54 22.18 -8.95
CA ASP A 302 8.44 22.90 -8.03
C ASP A 302 7.91 22.95 -6.59
N LEU A 303 6.58 23.06 -6.40
CA LEU A 303 5.98 23.04 -5.05
C LEU A 303 6.07 21.64 -4.42
N ALA A 304 5.82 20.59 -5.18
CA ALA A 304 5.99 19.21 -4.71
C ALA A 304 7.44 18.94 -4.26
N LYS A 305 8.43 19.46 -5.00
CA LYS A 305 9.85 19.34 -4.65
C LYS A 305 10.21 20.06 -3.34
N ALA A 306 9.67 21.27 -3.12
CA ALA A 306 9.90 22.03 -1.89
C ALA A 306 9.23 21.40 -0.66
N ALA A 307 7.98 20.94 -0.82
CA ALA A 307 7.23 20.26 0.24
C ALA A 307 7.88 18.94 0.64
N ARG A 308 8.40 18.19 -0.34
CA ARG A 308 9.22 17.01 -0.08
C ARG A 308 10.45 17.32 0.76
N ALA A 309 11.18 18.39 0.43
CA ALA A 309 12.37 18.78 1.16
C ALA A 309 12.04 19.13 2.62
N GLN A 310 10.89 19.77 2.88
CA GLN A 310 10.41 20.06 4.23
C GLN A 310 10.01 18.80 5.00
N ALA A 311 9.23 17.90 4.40
CA ALA A 311 8.87 16.61 5.03
C ALA A 311 10.11 15.76 5.32
N GLN A 312 11.08 15.75 4.41
CA GLN A 312 12.33 15.03 4.61
C GLN A 312 13.19 15.66 5.71
N ALA A 313 13.31 17.00 5.75
CA ALA A 313 14.02 17.70 6.81
C ALA A 313 13.39 17.46 8.20
N LEU A 314 12.06 17.40 8.27
CA LEU A 314 11.30 17.09 9.49
C LEU A 314 11.62 15.69 10.03
N LEU A 315 11.75 14.71 9.13
CA LEU A 315 11.93 13.30 9.49
C LEU A 315 13.41 12.92 9.66
N THR A 316 14.34 13.73 9.14
CA THR A 316 15.79 13.48 9.18
C THR A 316 16.35 13.26 10.59
N PRO A 317 15.98 14.04 11.63
CA PRO A 317 16.47 13.83 13.00
C PRO A 317 16.01 12.51 13.64
N PHE A 318 14.96 11.88 13.09
CA PHE A 318 14.31 10.71 13.67
C PHE A 318 14.55 9.43 12.84
N SER A 319 15.01 9.58 11.59
CA SER A 319 15.79 8.54 10.94
C SER A 319 17.09 8.41 11.72
N LYS A 320 17.50 7.21 12.15
CA LYS A 320 18.75 6.99 12.91
C LYS A 320 20.01 7.25 12.07
N LEU A 321 20.19 8.49 11.63
CA LEU A 321 21.37 9.03 10.98
C LEU A 321 22.15 9.97 11.92
N ALA A 322 21.75 10.06 13.19
CA ALA A 322 22.58 10.61 14.26
C ALA A 322 23.57 9.54 14.72
N ASP A 323 24.86 9.86 14.55
CA ASP A 323 26.09 9.20 14.97
C ASP A 323 25.97 7.90 15.80
N GLY A 324 26.35 6.77 15.19
CA GLY A 324 27.06 5.72 15.91
C GLY A 324 26.63 4.27 15.68
N GLU A 325 25.36 3.99 15.41
CA GLU A 325 24.87 2.60 15.46
C GLU A 325 24.10 2.19 14.21
N GLY A 326 24.83 1.68 13.21
CA GLY A 326 24.27 1.18 11.96
C GLY A 326 25.35 0.96 10.91
N GLY A 327 26.29 0.05 11.17
CA GLY A 327 27.38 -0.27 10.24
C GLY A 327 27.05 -1.46 9.35
N LEU A 328 27.18 -1.27 8.04
CA LEU A 328 27.10 -2.33 7.03
C LEU A 328 28.28 -3.32 7.21
N LYS A 329 27.98 -4.64 7.29
CA LYS A 329 28.99 -5.70 7.43
C LYS A 329 29.57 -6.06 6.06
N VAL A 330 30.88 -5.84 5.87
CA VAL A 330 31.60 -6.31 4.68
C VAL A 330 32.65 -7.31 5.11
N GLU A 331 32.49 -8.57 4.70
CA GLU A 331 33.48 -9.63 4.92
C GLU A 331 34.48 -9.63 3.76
N ALA A 332 35.71 -9.23 4.04
CA ALA A 332 36.83 -9.37 3.11
C ALA A 332 37.72 -10.52 3.57
N SER A 333 37.77 -11.59 2.77
CA SER A 333 38.73 -12.68 2.92
C SER A 333 39.99 -12.34 2.11
N VAL A 334 41.06 -11.97 2.80
CA VAL A 334 42.38 -11.87 2.17
C VAL A 334 43.06 -13.24 2.32
N GLY A 335 43.06 -14.02 1.25
CA GLY A 335 43.83 -15.26 1.19
C GLY A 335 45.31 -14.95 0.93
N PHE A 336 46.17 -15.25 1.89
CA PHE A 336 47.60 -15.47 1.62
C PHE A 336 47.85 -16.97 1.54
N GLU A 337 48.54 -17.43 0.50
CA GLU A 337 49.01 -18.80 0.37
C GLU A 337 50.02 -19.12 1.50
N GLY A 338 49.55 -19.81 2.53
CA GLY A 338 50.32 -20.14 3.73
C GLY A 338 49.39 -20.45 4.90
N PRO A 339 49.87 -21.11 5.98
CA PRO A 339 49.03 -21.87 6.91
C PRO A 339 47.85 -21.02 7.42
N LYS A 340 46.63 -21.49 7.14
CA LYS A 340 45.35 -20.80 7.32
C LYS A 340 45.24 -20.13 8.69
N LEU A 341 45.57 -18.85 8.73
CA LEU A 341 45.21 -17.91 9.78
C LEU A 341 44.29 -16.87 9.14
N SER A 342 42.98 -17.09 9.29
CA SER A 342 41.97 -16.10 8.91
C SER A 342 41.84 -15.10 10.05
N ALA A 343 42.51 -13.95 9.94
CA ALA A 343 42.25 -12.81 10.79
C ALA A 343 41.18 -11.94 10.10
N SER A 344 39.95 -11.92 10.62
CA SER A 344 38.98 -10.92 10.23
C SER A 344 39.18 -9.67 11.09
N LYS A 345 39.25 -8.49 10.47
CA LYS A 345 39.30 -7.23 11.19
C LYS A 345 38.28 -6.28 10.59
N THR A 346 37.30 -5.89 11.41
CA THR A 346 36.24 -4.97 11.04
C THR A 346 36.78 -3.54 11.03
N LEU A 347 36.61 -2.82 9.92
CA LEU A 347 36.97 -1.41 9.80
C LEU A 347 35.73 -0.56 9.52
N TYR A 348 35.61 0.56 10.22
CA TYR A 348 34.47 1.48 10.15
C TYR A 348 34.85 2.75 9.37
N ALA A 349 34.06 3.14 8.37
CA ALA A 349 34.27 4.38 7.63
C ALA A 349 33.65 5.60 8.35
N PRO A 350 34.38 6.70 8.58
CA PRO A 350 33.90 7.85 9.34
C PRO A 350 32.89 8.73 8.57
N ALA A 351 31.95 9.35 9.31
CA ALA A 351 30.78 10.04 8.79
C ALA A 351 31.08 11.25 7.88
N TRP A 352 32.18 11.97 8.13
CA TRP A 352 32.56 13.14 7.32
C TRP A 352 32.88 12.78 5.86
N LEU A 353 33.43 11.58 5.61
CA LEU A 353 33.72 11.11 4.26
C LEU A 353 32.43 10.77 3.48
N LYS A 354 31.34 10.42 4.20
CA LYS A 354 30.01 10.16 3.62
C LYS A 354 29.28 11.45 3.26
N LEU A 355 29.43 12.50 4.07
CA LEU A 355 28.83 13.82 3.83
C LEU A 355 29.56 14.58 2.72
N TRP A 356 30.90 14.56 2.72
CA TRP A 356 31.72 15.20 1.69
C TRP A 356 31.44 14.65 0.28
N TRP A 357 31.14 13.35 0.16
CA TRP A 357 30.77 12.70 -1.10
C TRP A 357 29.38 13.08 -1.61
N ASN A 358 28.50 13.51 -0.70
CA ASN A 358 27.10 13.85 -0.97
C ASN A 358 26.98 15.28 -1.55
N ASP A 359 27.87 16.17 -1.14
CA ASP A 359 27.79 17.61 -1.47
C ASP A 359 28.50 18.00 -2.78
N GLN A 360 29.18 17.08 -3.48
CA GLN A 360 30.07 17.43 -4.62
C GLN A 360 29.75 16.75 -5.97
N THR A 361 28.62 16.06 -6.17
CA THR A 361 28.32 15.43 -7.48
C THR A 361 27.26 16.14 -8.32
N PRO A 362 27.60 16.68 -9.51
CA PRO A 362 26.74 17.62 -10.26
C PRO A 362 25.92 16.99 -11.41
N PHE A 363 25.30 15.80 -11.25
CA PHE A 363 24.60 15.12 -12.36
C PHE A 363 23.16 14.65 -12.05
N GLY A 364 22.18 15.36 -12.62
CA GLY A 364 20.72 15.21 -12.48
C GLY A 364 20.09 13.97 -13.14
N GLY A 365 20.71 12.80 -13.03
CA GLY A 365 20.16 11.52 -13.49
C GLY A 365 20.39 10.33 -12.54
N LEU A 366 21.20 10.52 -11.48
CA LEU A 366 21.66 9.46 -10.56
C LEU A 366 21.00 9.49 -9.16
N ARG A 367 19.85 10.17 -9.01
CA ARG A 367 19.00 10.17 -7.79
C ARG A 367 18.63 8.74 -7.32
N LYS A 368 18.69 7.76 -8.23
CA LYS A 368 18.53 6.30 -8.01
C LYS A 368 19.60 5.67 -7.10
N THR A 369 20.68 6.39 -6.76
CA THR A 369 21.72 5.97 -5.80
C THR A 369 21.40 6.39 -4.34
N PHE A 370 20.37 7.23 -4.14
CA PHE A 370 19.72 7.40 -2.83
C PHE A 370 18.70 6.28 -2.54
N ARG A 371 18.11 5.65 -3.57
CA ARG A 371 17.73 4.22 -3.52
C ARG A 371 19.01 3.46 -3.12
N ARG A 372 18.96 2.45 -2.25
CA ARG A 372 20.09 1.65 -1.66
C ARG A 372 20.54 2.05 -0.25
N MET A 373 20.50 3.32 0.15
CA MET A 373 20.82 3.68 1.55
C MET A 373 19.71 3.30 2.55
N TRP A 374 18.46 3.10 2.09
CA TRP A 374 17.34 2.55 2.89
C TRP A 374 17.10 1.03 2.64
N LEU A 375 17.64 0.46 1.56
CA LEU A 375 17.44 -0.94 1.17
C LEU A 375 18.68 -1.78 1.48
N ALA A 376 18.69 -2.58 2.55
CA ALA A 376 19.44 -3.85 2.60
C ALA A 376 18.96 -4.73 3.76
N HIS A 377 17.77 -5.34 3.61
CA HIS A 377 17.18 -6.45 4.39
C HIS A 377 16.98 -6.23 5.91
N GLU A 378 17.99 -5.82 6.66
CA GLU A 378 17.96 -5.70 8.13
C GLU A 378 16.97 -4.65 8.64
N SER A 379 16.75 -3.55 7.92
CA SER A 379 15.81 -2.49 8.31
C SER A 379 14.35 -2.89 8.12
N TYR A 380 14.07 -3.67 7.06
CA TYR A 380 12.74 -4.24 6.81
C TYR A 380 12.49 -5.44 7.72
N GLU A 381 13.48 -6.32 7.93
CA GLU A 381 13.39 -7.35 8.95
C GLU A 381 13.19 -6.73 10.34
N ALA A 382 13.88 -5.63 10.67
CA ALA A 382 13.68 -4.94 11.94
C ALA A 382 12.30 -4.29 12.03
N LEU A 383 11.80 -3.66 10.96
CA LEU A 383 10.45 -3.10 10.90
C LEU A 383 9.40 -4.20 11.09
N GLU A 384 9.50 -5.28 10.31
CA GLU A 384 8.62 -6.43 10.37
C GLU A 384 8.66 -7.11 11.73
N LYS A 385 9.86 -7.39 12.28
CA LYS A 385 10.04 -7.96 13.63
C LYS A 385 9.42 -7.07 14.69
N ARG A 386 9.59 -5.74 14.60
CA ARG A 386 9.01 -4.79 15.56
C ARG A 386 7.49 -4.70 15.43
N LEU A 387 6.95 -4.73 14.22
CA LEU A 387 5.50 -4.77 13.99
C LEU A 387 4.89 -6.07 14.51
N ILE A 388 5.51 -7.21 14.22
CA ILE A 388 5.09 -8.52 14.75
C ILE A 388 5.15 -8.51 16.28
N ALA A 389 6.22 -7.97 16.87
CA ALA A 389 6.33 -7.87 18.32
C ALA A 389 5.25 -6.95 18.92
N ALA A 390 4.95 -5.82 18.29
CA ALA A 390 3.88 -4.92 18.71
C ALA A 390 2.49 -5.57 18.60
N TRP A 391 2.25 -6.32 17.53
CA TRP A 391 1.02 -7.08 17.31
C TRP A 391 0.86 -8.20 18.34
N ALA A 392 1.91 -9.00 18.59
CA ALA A 392 1.88 -10.12 19.52
C ALA A 392 1.62 -9.71 20.99
N ARG A 393 1.90 -8.45 21.35
CA ARG A 393 1.64 -7.92 22.69
C ARG A 393 0.19 -7.46 22.90
N GLY A 394 -0.45 -7.00 21.83
CA GLY A 394 -1.88 -6.63 21.82
C GLY A 394 -2.73 -7.87 21.96
#